data_AF-M6VY25-F1
#
_entry.id   AF-M6VY25-F1
#
_cell.length_a   1.000
_cell.length_b   1.000
_cell.length_c   1.000
_cell.angle_alpha   90.00
_cell.angle_beta   90.00
_cell.angle_gamma   90.00
#
_symmetry.space_group_name_H-M   'P 1'
#
loop_
_entity.id
_entity.type
_entity.pdbx_description
1 polymer ?
#
loop_
_entity_poly.entity_id
_entity_poly.type
_entity_poly.pdbx_seq_one_letter_code
_entity_poly.pdbx_strand_id
1 'polypeptide(L)'
;MQLTKATQSNLISLKPQNRMKSGRKSAFLISILIASIVFLIDCRKTPNEEECVENQMHNVKLIAQASEDEIPPTMQQIMLKQILQPDMSRAIVLRCISEKTLKQVQCELEKEKFKDLKECKKFGKEEPK
;
A
#
# COMPACT_ATOMS: atom_id res chain seq x y z
N MET A 1 -81.85 28.49 1.49
CA MET A 1 -82.58 27.29 1.02
C MET A 1 -81.71 26.62 -0.04
N GLN A 2 -81.16 25.44 0.29
CA GLN A 2 -80.59 24.39 -0.58
C GLN A 2 -79.47 24.76 -1.57
N LEU A 3 -78.46 23.95 -1.87
CA LEU A 3 -77.79 22.79 -1.28
C LEU A 3 -76.54 22.59 -2.17
N THR A 4 -75.36 22.47 -1.55
CA THR A 4 -74.13 21.75 -2.01
C THR A 4 -73.78 21.66 -3.50
N LYS A 5 -72.54 22.01 -3.85
CA LYS A 5 -71.69 21.07 -4.62
C LYS A 5 -70.19 21.26 -4.37
N ALA A 6 -69.56 20.10 -4.27
CA ALA A 6 -68.25 19.81 -3.71
C ALA A 6 -67.05 20.37 -4.49
N THR A 7 -66.04 20.73 -3.69
CA THR A 7 -64.60 20.64 -3.89
C THR A 7 -64.12 19.64 -4.94
N GLN A 8 -63.23 20.06 -5.85
CA GLN A 8 -62.16 19.18 -6.33
C GLN A 8 -60.93 19.99 -6.74
N SER A 9 -60.00 20.15 -5.79
CA SER A 9 -58.61 20.51 -6.04
C SER A 9 -57.99 19.44 -6.94
N ASN A 10 -57.51 19.80 -8.13
CA ASN A 10 -56.66 18.96 -8.96
C ASN A 10 -55.28 18.84 -8.29
N LEU A 11 -55.22 18.03 -7.24
CA LEU A 11 -53.99 17.59 -6.62
C LEU A 11 -53.41 16.55 -7.57
N ILE A 12 -52.48 17.01 -8.41
CA ILE A 12 -51.72 16.15 -9.31
C ILE A 12 -51.08 15.09 -8.42
N SER A 13 -51.61 13.87 -8.52
CA SER A 13 -51.09 12.69 -7.87
C SER A 13 -49.74 12.39 -8.51
N LEU A 14 -48.66 12.94 -7.94
CA LEU A 14 -47.31 12.46 -8.14
C LEU A 14 -47.26 11.06 -7.55
N LYS A 15 -47.66 10.09 -8.39
CA LYS A 15 -47.44 8.66 -8.20
C LYS A 15 -46.01 8.48 -7.67
N PRO A 16 -45.79 7.93 -6.47
CA PRO A 16 -44.46 7.50 -6.08
C PRO A 16 -44.10 6.35 -7.02
N GLN A 17 -43.26 6.66 -8.02
CA GLN A 17 -42.68 5.67 -8.90
C GLN A 17 -42.00 4.62 -8.02
N ASN A 18 -42.38 3.37 -8.27
CA ASN A 18 -41.94 2.19 -7.54
C ASN A 18 -40.46 2.27 -7.15
N ARG A 19 -40.20 2.24 -5.84
CA ARG A 19 -38.87 2.08 -5.24
C ARG A 19 -38.25 0.81 -5.80
N MET A 20 -37.48 0.95 -6.88
CA MET A 20 -36.67 -0.16 -7.41
C MET A 20 -35.82 -0.66 -6.25
N LYS A 21 -36.04 -1.93 -5.90
CA LYS A 21 -35.27 -2.67 -4.90
C LYS A 21 -33.89 -2.99 -5.51
N SER A 22 -33.10 -1.96 -5.78
CA SER A 22 -31.76 -2.02 -6.39
C SER A 22 -30.69 -1.64 -5.37
N GLY A 23 -30.84 -2.09 -4.12
CA GLY A 23 -29.88 -1.83 -3.04
C GLY A 23 -28.65 -2.76 -3.10
N ARG A 24 -28.82 -4.02 -3.55
CA ARG A 24 -27.72 -5.00 -3.56
C ARG A 24 -26.60 -4.60 -4.52
N LYS A 25 -26.89 -4.30 -5.79
CA LYS A 25 -25.82 -3.94 -6.75
C LYS A 25 -25.11 -2.62 -6.40
N SER A 26 -25.85 -1.64 -5.89
CA SER A 26 -25.27 -0.35 -5.46
C SER A 26 -24.34 -0.50 -4.26
N ALA A 27 -24.75 -1.23 -3.21
CA ALA A 27 -23.90 -1.49 -2.04
C ALA A 27 -22.65 -2.32 -2.38
N PHE A 28 -22.75 -3.28 -3.32
CA PHE A 28 -21.60 -4.03 -3.81
C PHE A 28 -20.58 -3.14 -4.53
N LEU A 29 -21.03 -2.20 -5.38
CA LEU A 29 -20.13 -1.25 -6.05
C LEU A 29 -19.49 -0.27 -5.06
N ILE A 30 -20.25 0.22 -4.08
CA ILE A 30 -19.72 1.10 -3.02
C ILE A 30 -18.69 0.35 -2.17
N SER A 31 -18.94 -0.92 -1.82
CA SER A 31 -18.01 -1.76 -1.08
C SER A 31 -16.70 -1.99 -1.85
N ILE A 32 -16.79 -2.33 -3.15
CA ILE A 32 -15.61 -2.48 -4.02
C ILE A 32 -14.83 -1.16 -4.11
N LEU A 33 -15.52 -0.03 -4.24
CA LEU A 33 -14.88 1.29 -4.31
C LEU A 33 -14.14 1.63 -3.01
N ILE A 34 -14.77 1.43 -1.85
CA ILE A 34 -14.16 1.66 -0.54
C ILE A 34 -12.96 0.73 -0.31
N ALA A 35 -13.10 -0.56 -0.61
CA ALA A 35 -12.00 -1.52 -0.50
C ALA A 35 -10.81 -1.12 -1.41
N SER A 36 -11.09 -0.64 -2.61
CA SER A 36 -10.07 -0.17 -3.56
C SER A 36 -9.35 1.08 -3.04
N ILE A 37 -10.07 2.03 -2.47
CA ILE A 37 -9.51 3.25 -1.87
C ILE A 37 -8.62 2.91 -0.66
N VAL A 38 -9.09 2.04 0.23
CA VAL A 38 -8.32 1.58 1.39
C VAL A 38 -7.04 0.87 0.94
N PHE A 39 -7.14 -0.03 -0.04
CA PHE A 39 -5.99 -0.75 -0.59
C PHE A 39 -4.94 0.20 -1.21
N LEU A 40 -5.39 1.23 -1.92
CA LEU A 40 -4.50 2.26 -2.50
C LEU A 40 -3.81 3.11 -1.42
N ILE A 41 -4.50 3.43 -0.33
CA ILE A 41 -3.93 4.17 0.80
C ILE A 41 -2.83 3.33 1.47
N ASP A 42 -3.07 2.04 1.70
CA ASP A 42 -2.07 1.12 2.27
C ASP A 42 -0.83 0.97 1.38
N CYS A 43 -0.96 1.06 0.05
CA CYS A 43 0.18 1.05 -0.86
C CYS A 43 1.05 2.32 -0.78
N ARG A 44 0.51 3.45 -0.30
CA ARG A 44 1.23 4.73 -0.25
C ARG A 44 1.85 5.05 1.10
N LYS A 45 1.62 4.23 2.12
CA LYS A 45 2.18 4.47 3.45
C LYS A 45 3.70 4.44 3.38
N THR A 46 4.32 5.52 3.84
CA THR A 46 5.78 5.62 3.99
C THR A 46 6.22 4.84 5.23
N PRO A 47 7.32 4.08 5.16
CA PRO A 47 7.86 3.43 6.35
C PRO A 47 8.40 4.46 7.35
N ASN A 48 8.38 4.12 8.63
CA ASN A 48 8.99 4.95 9.67
C ASN A 48 10.50 4.67 9.79
N GLU A 49 11.20 5.42 10.64
CA GLU A 49 12.64 5.25 10.85
C GLU A 49 12.99 3.88 11.43
N GLU A 50 12.22 3.41 12.42
CA GLU A 50 12.42 2.12 13.11
C GLU A 50 12.34 0.94 12.13
N GLU A 51 11.32 0.89 11.28
CA GLU A 51 11.12 -0.12 10.24
C GLU A 51 12.27 -0.09 9.21
N CYS A 52 12.77 1.10 8.87
CA CYS A 52 13.90 1.23 7.95
C CYS A 52 15.24 0.82 8.59
N VAL A 53 15.43 1.07 9.89
CA VAL A 53 16.60 0.59 10.65
C VAL A 53 16.57 -0.93 10.77
N GLU A 54 15.42 -1.50 11.12
CA GLU A 54 15.23 -2.95 11.21
C GLU A 54 15.50 -3.62 9.86
N ASN A 55 14.93 -3.07 8.78
CA ASN A 55 15.16 -3.56 7.43
C ASN A 55 16.62 -3.41 6.99
N GLN A 56 17.30 -2.33 7.36
CA GLN A 56 18.74 -2.21 7.11
C GLN A 56 19.50 -3.34 7.80
N MET A 57 19.24 -3.58 9.09
CA MET A 57 19.92 -4.62 9.86
C MET A 57 19.64 -6.01 9.30
N HIS A 58 18.40 -6.27 8.90
CA HIS A 58 17.99 -7.51 8.22
C HIS A 58 18.75 -7.71 6.91
N ASN A 59 18.81 -6.69 6.05
CA ASN A 59 19.54 -6.77 4.78
C ASN A 59 21.04 -6.99 4.99
N VAL A 60 21.65 -6.37 6.01
CA VAL A 60 23.05 -6.61 6.39
C VAL A 60 23.26 -8.07 6.79
N LYS A 61 22.34 -8.64 7.57
CA LYS A 61 22.37 -10.06 7.95
C LYS A 61 22.26 -10.97 6.73
N LEU A 62 21.34 -10.68 5.81
CA LEU A 62 21.20 -11.44 4.56
C LEU A 62 22.46 -11.40 3.71
N ILE A 63 23.12 -10.23 3.61
CA ILE A 63 24.40 -10.10 2.91
C ILE A 63 25.47 -10.96 3.59
N ALA A 64 25.60 -10.89 4.91
CA ALA A 64 26.60 -11.65 5.67
C ALA A 64 26.39 -13.17 5.61
N GLN A 65 25.16 -13.63 5.39
CA GLN A 65 24.79 -15.05 5.32
C GLN A 65 24.64 -15.56 3.88
N ALA A 66 24.80 -14.69 2.88
CA ALA A 66 24.71 -15.09 1.48
C ALA A 66 25.79 -16.13 1.14
N SER A 67 25.40 -17.15 0.36
CA SER A 67 26.33 -18.16 -0.15
C SER A 67 27.28 -17.56 -1.19
N GLU A 68 28.44 -18.19 -1.41
CA GLU A 68 29.41 -17.72 -2.41
C GLU A 68 28.83 -17.66 -3.84
N ASP A 69 27.89 -18.56 -4.16
CA ASP A 69 27.15 -18.57 -5.42
C ASP A 69 26.21 -17.36 -5.60
N GLU A 70 25.82 -16.71 -4.50
CA GLU A 70 24.89 -15.58 -4.48
C GLU A 70 25.64 -14.25 -4.40
N ILE A 71 26.62 -14.16 -3.50
CA ILE A 71 27.51 -13.02 -3.37
C ILE A 71 28.94 -13.56 -3.20
N PRO A 72 29.87 -13.28 -4.15
CA PRO A 72 31.26 -13.68 -4.00
C PRO A 72 31.87 -13.10 -2.71
N PRO A 73 32.72 -13.85 -1.98
CA PRO A 73 33.26 -13.43 -0.68
C PRO A 73 33.92 -12.04 -0.70
N THR A 74 34.66 -11.71 -1.76
CA THR A 74 35.29 -10.39 -1.90
C THR A 74 34.25 -9.27 -2.01
N MET A 75 33.17 -9.49 -2.75
CA MET A 75 32.09 -8.52 -2.91
C MET A 75 31.31 -8.36 -1.60
N GLN A 76 31.04 -9.46 -0.90
CA GLN A 76 30.37 -9.46 0.40
C GLN A 76 31.12 -8.57 1.41
N GLN A 77 32.44 -8.71 1.49
CA GLN A 77 33.27 -7.89 2.38
C GLN A 77 33.24 -6.40 2.01
N ILE A 78 33.29 -6.08 0.72
CA ILE A 78 33.19 -4.69 0.25
C ILE A 78 31.84 -4.08 0.61
N MET A 79 30.75 -4.81 0.37
CA MET A 79 29.39 -4.36 0.68
C MET A 79 29.20 -4.13 2.18
N LEU A 80 29.60 -5.09 3.01
CA LEU A 80 29.52 -4.96 4.47
C LEU A 80 30.34 -3.78 4.98
N LYS A 81 31.56 -3.61 4.48
CA LYS A 81 32.43 -2.50 4.85
C LYS A 81 31.79 -1.13 4.53
N GLN A 82 31.10 -1.02 3.41
CA GLN A 82 30.42 0.23 3.02
C GLN A 82 29.17 0.48 3.87
N ILE A 83 28.30 -0.51 4.05
CA ILE A 83 27.02 -0.34 4.75
C ILE A 83 27.21 -0.07 6.25
N LEU A 84 28.28 -0.62 6.84
CA LEU A 84 28.59 -0.42 8.25
C LEU A 84 29.21 0.96 8.55
N GLN A 85 29.54 1.78 7.53
CA GLN A 85 29.99 3.14 7.78
C GLN A 85 28.83 3.98 8.35
N PRO A 86 29.02 4.73 9.45
CA PRO A 86 27.93 5.49 10.10
C PRO A 86 27.21 6.50 9.20
N ASP A 87 27.94 7.17 8.31
CA ASP A 87 27.35 8.13 7.36
C ASP A 87 26.50 7.42 6.31
N MET A 88 26.99 6.26 5.85
CA MET A 88 26.27 5.42 4.89
C MET A 88 25.03 4.79 5.52
N SER A 89 25.09 4.35 6.78
CA SER A 89 23.93 3.76 7.46
C SER A 89 22.78 4.76 7.57
N ARG A 90 23.08 6.00 8.00
CA ARG A 90 22.09 7.08 8.05
C ARG A 90 21.53 7.40 6.66
N ALA A 91 22.38 7.48 5.64
CA ALA A 91 21.93 7.72 4.26
C ALA A 91 21.01 6.60 3.75
N ILE A 92 21.27 5.34 4.10
CA ILE A 92 20.42 4.19 3.73
C ILE A 92 19.05 4.29 4.40
N VAL A 93 18.99 4.61 5.69
CA VAL A 93 17.72 4.78 6.42
C VAL A 93 16.89 5.92 5.84
N LEU A 94 17.51 7.10 5.62
CA LEU A 94 16.82 8.25 5.02
C LEU A 94 16.30 7.91 3.61
N ARG A 95 17.11 7.21 2.80
CA ARG A 95 16.69 6.75 1.48
C ARG A 95 15.50 5.80 1.58
N CYS A 96 15.52 4.84 2.50
CA CYS A 96 14.43 3.90 2.73
C CYS A 96 13.10 4.63 3.01
N ILE A 97 13.08 5.62 3.89
CA ILE A 97 11.90 6.43 4.19
C ILE A 97 11.39 7.15 2.93
N SER A 98 12.31 7.72 2.15
CA SER A 98 11.97 8.54 0.98
C SER A 98 11.55 7.74 -0.26
N GLU A 99 12.14 6.58 -0.50
CA GLU A 99 12.02 5.86 -1.78
C GLU A 99 11.21 4.57 -1.69
N LYS A 100 11.10 3.96 -0.50
CA LYS A 100 10.34 2.71 -0.34
C LYS A 100 8.91 2.96 0.13
N THR A 101 8.06 1.98 -0.13
CA THR A 101 6.73 1.88 0.51
C THR A 101 6.83 0.98 1.74
N LEU A 102 5.90 1.13 2.68
CA LEU A 102 5.82 0.27 3.84
C LEU A 102 5.69 -1.21 3.43
N LYS A 103 4.87 -1.51 2.41
CA LYS A 103 4.69 -2.88 1.89
C LYS A 103 5.98 -3.46 1.31
N GLN A 104 6.80 -2.63 0.67
CA GLN A 104 8.11 -3.07 0.21
C GLN A 104 9.01 -3.45 1.38
N VAL A 105 9.08 -2.62 2.43
CA VAL A 105 9.88 -2.88 3.63
C VAL A 105 9.43 -4.17 4.33
N GLN A 106 8.13 -4.35 4.50
CA GLN A 106 7.56 -5.57 5.09
C GLN A 106 7.88 -6.81 4.25
N CYS A 107 7.78 -6.72 2.92
CA CYS A 107 8.18 -7.81 2.04
C CYS A 107 9.67 -8.16 2.19
N GLU A 108 10.56 -7.16 2.29
CA GLU A 108 12.00 -7.38 2.42
C GLU A 108 12.35 -8.06 3.76
N LEU A 109 11.68 -7.68 4.85
CA LEU A 109 11.82 -8.31 6.18
C LEU A 109 11.41 -9.79 6.20
N GLU A 110 10.46 -10.19 5.35
CA GLU A 110 10.00 -11.59 5.24
C GLU A 110 10.95 -12.49 4.44
N LYS A 111 11.95 -11.94 3.73
CA LYS A 111 12.86 -12.74 2.89
C LYS A 111 14.02 -13.31 3.70
N GLU A 112 14.37 -14.55 3.39
CA GLU A 112 15.51 -15.26 3.99
C GLU A 112 16.77 -15.26 3.12
N LYS A 113 16.66 -14.89 1.84
CA LYS A 113 17.78 -14.85 0.90
C LYS A 113 17.89 -13.47 0.25
N PHE A 114 19.11 -13.02 0.06
CA PHE A 114 19.38 -11.69 -0.52
C PHE A 114 18.86 -11.57 -1.96
N LYS A 115 18.93 -12.65 -2.75
CA LYS A 115 18.45 -12.72 -4.13
C LYS A 115 16.93 -12.58 -4.26
N ASP A 116 16.19 -12.88 -3.21
CA ASP A 116 14.72 -12.84 -3.21
C ASP A 116 14.20 -11.42 -2.91
N LEU A 117 15.05 -10.53 -2.39
CA LEU A 117 14.73 -9.11 -2.16
C LEU A 117 14.32 -8.40 -3.47
N LYS A 118 14.83 -8.87 -4.62
CA LYS A 118 14.47 -8.32 -5.93
C LYS A 118 12.97 -8.39 -6.21
N GLU A 119 12.27 -9.40 -5.66
CA GLU A 119 10.84 -9.59 -5.85
C GLU A 119 10.02 -8.51 -5.14
N CYS A 120 10.56 -7.94 -4.06
CA CYS A 120 9.89 -6.91 -3.27
C CYS A 120 9.87 -5.55 -3.98
N LYS A 121 10.72 -5.35 -5.00
CA LYS A 121 10.71 -4.13 -5.84
C LYS A 121 9.36 -3.87 -6.50
N LYS A 122 8.53 -4.89 -6.73
CA LYS A 122 7.17 -4.74 -7.28
C LYS A 122 6.25 -3.89 -6.40
N PHE A 123 6.59 -3.73 -5.12
CA PHE A 123 5.88 -2.89 -4.16
C PHE A 123 6.49 -1.49 -4.03
N GLY A 124 7.59 -1.21 -4.73
CA GLY A 124 8.28 0.07 -4.67
C GLY A 124 7.53 1.18 -5.39
N LYS A 125 8.02 2.41 -5.19
CA LYS A 125 7.53 3.59 -5.91
C LYS A 125 7.98 3.48 -7.38
N GLU A 126 7.13 3.95 -8.30
CA GLU A 126 7.54 4.05 -9.70
C GLU A 126 8.72 5.02 -9.81
N GLU A 127 9.82 4.58 -10.43
CA GLU A 127 10.95 5.44 -10.70
C GLU A 127 10.51 6.55 -11.68
N PRO A 128 10.76 7.84 -11.37
CA PRO A 128 10.54 8.89 -12.34
C PRO A 128 11.45 8.64 -13.55
N LYS A 129 10.84 8.47 -14.73
CA LYS A 129 11.53 8.31 -16.01
C LYS A 129 12.35 9.54 -16.39
#